data_AF-A0A9D3W5G0-F1
#
_entry.id   AF-A0A9D3W5G0-F1
#
_cell.length_a   1.000
_cell.length_b   1.000
_cell.length_c   1.000
_cell.angle_alpha   90.00
_cell.angle_beta   90.00
_cell.angle_gamma   90.00
#
_symmetry.space_group_name_H-M   'P 1'
#
loop_
_entity.id
_entity.type
_entity.pdbx_description
1 polymer ?
#
loop_
_entity_poly.entity_id
_entity_poly.type
_entity_poly.pdbx_seq_one_letter_code
_entity_poly.pdbx_strand_id
1 'polypeptide(L)'
;MVYLPFLLIFNLISYFPSSSHAQNADLILPLKAVNLGNWLVTEGWMKPSRFDGIINKDLLDGTQVQFLSAKLKKYLCAENGGGTVVVANRPSPSDWETFRLWRVSESCFNLRVFNKQFVGLGSQGVQAVSDTPTDTETFEIVRKDDDRNRVRFKASNGLFLQAQSETLVTADYAESSWDDSDPSVFIMTIVNTLQGEFQITNGYGPDKAPQVMQDHWNSYITEEDFNFMSANGLSAVRIPVGWWIAQDPTPPKPFVGGSSIALDNAFTWAEKYGMKVIVDLHAAKASQNRFEHSGARDGFLEWGDSNIGETVAVIEFLAARLKMTLTTSMSCHVLLRTYV
;
A
#
# COMPACT_ATOMS: atom_id res chain seq x y z
N MET A 1 -3.65 -34.01 -73.13
CA MET A 1 -2.36 -33.61 -72.53
C MET A 1 -2.67 -32.80 -71.28
N VAL A 2 -2.42 -33.37 -70.09
CA VAL A 2 -1.28 -33.05 -69.18
C VAL A 2 -1.60 -31.81 -68.34
N TYR A 3 -1.48 -31.75 -67.01
CA TYR A 3 -1.25 -32.68 -65.90
C TYR A 3 -1.63 -31.89 -64.62
N LEU A 4 -2.05 -32.58 -63.57
CA LEU A 4 -2.21 -32.07 -62.20
C LEU A 4 -0.83 -31.77 -61.57
N PRO A 5 -0.71 -30.82 -60.62
CA PRO A 5 0.02 -31.16 -59.40
C PRO A 5 -0.63 -30.65 -58.10
N PHE A 6 -0.88 -31.62 -57.22
CA PHE A 6 -0.64 -31.67 -55.77
C PHE A 6 -0.10 -30.41 -55.07
N LEU A 7 -0.83 -29.97 -54.03
CA LEU A 7 -0.30 -29.19 -52.91
C LEU A 7 -0.37 -30.06 -51.64
N LEU A 8 0.80 -30.37 -51.07
CA LEU A 8 0.96 -31.02 -49.77
C LEU A 8 0.89 -29.94 -48.67
N ILE A 9 -0.04 -30.08 -47.73
CA ILE A 9 -0.07 -29.30 -46.48
C ILE A 9 0.45 -30.21 -45.36
N PHE A 10 1.64 -29.91 -44.85
CA PHE A 10 2.16 -30.48 -43.61
C PHE A 10 1.58 -29.69 -42.43
N ASN A 11 0.67 -30.30 -41.67
CA ASN A 11 0.29 -29.85 -40.32
C ASN A 11 0.94 -30.80 -39.32
N LEU A 12 2.08 -30.39 -38.76
CA LEU A 12 2.67 -30.98 -37.56
C LEU A 12 2.10 -30.22 -36.35
N ILE A 13 0.98 -30.69 -35.81
CA ILE A 13 0.53 -30.29 -34.49
C ILE A 13 1.16 -31.26 -33.50
N SER A 14 2.17 -30.75 -32.80
CA SER A 14 2.75 -31.35 -31.61
C SER A 14 1.66 -31.50 -30.54
N TYR A 15 1.26 -32.74 -30.28
CA TYR A 15 0.48 -33.11 -29.09
C TYR A 15 1.36 -32.89 -27.86
N PHE A 16 1.18 -31.77 -27.17
CA PHE A 16 1.50 -31.68 -25.75
C PHE A 16 0.37 -32.38 -24.99
N PRO A 17 0.60 -33.46 -24.24
CA PRO A 17 -0.39 -33.94 -23.30
C PRO A 17 -0.50 -32.90 -22.19
N SER A 18 -1.58 -32.14 -22.20
CA SER A 18 -2.03 -31.36 -21.06
C SER A 18 -2.24 -32.32 -19.90
N SER A 19 -1.43 -32.19 -18.86
CA SER A 19 -1.58 -32.94 -17.61
C SER A 19 -2.84 -32.47 -16.87
N SER A 20 -3.97 -33.04 -17.23
CA SER A 20 -5.29 -32.86 -16.61
C SER A 20 -5.42 -33.57 -15.25
N HIS A 21 -4.48 -33.36 -14.33
CA HIS A 21 -4.49 -33.97 -13.00
C HIS A 21 -4.78 -32.94 -11.89
N ALA A 22 -5.91 -32.21 -11.99
CA ALA A 22 -6.34 -31.32 -10.90
C ALA A 22 -7.86 -31.10 -10.78
N GLN A 23 -8.73 -31.96 -11.34
CA GLN A 23 -10.19 -31.68 -11.36
C GLN A 23 -11.13 -32.84 -11.02
N ASN A 24 -10.67 -33.94 -10.42
CA ASN A 24 -11.55 -35.09 -10.12
C ASN A 24 -11.78 -35.32 -8.62
N ALA A 25 -12.33 -34.32 -7.93
CA ALA A 25 -13.08 -34.56 -6.71
C ALA A 25 -14.31 -33.63 -6.72
N ASP A 26 -15.50 -34.21 -6.52
CA ASP A 26 -16.77 -33.49 -6.60
C ASP A 26 -16.81 -32.38 -5.53
N LEU A 27 -16.76 -31.12 -5.99
CA LEU A 27 -17.02 -29.96 -5.16
C LEU A 27 -18.51 -29.96 -4.78
N ILE A 28 -18.83 -30.30 -3.53
CA ILE A 28 -20.19 -30.19 -3.02
C ILE A 28 -20.54 -28.69 -2.88
N LEU A 29 -21.26 -28.19 -3.87
CA LEU A 29 -21.82 -26.85 -3.89
C LEU A 29 -23.23 -26.85 -3.25
N PRO A 30 -23.66 -25.73 -2.64
CA PRO A 30 -22.94 -24.46 -2.52
C PRO A 30 -21.90 -24.46 -1.39
N LEU A 31 -20.76 -23.79 -1.62
CA LEU A 31 -19.81 -23.47 -0.55
C LEU A 31 -20.44 -22.43 0.38
N LYS A 32 -20.42 -22.68 1.69
CA LYS A 32 -20.74 -21.69 2.72
C LYS A 32 -19.43 -21.10 3.21
N ALA A 33 -19.03 -20.00 2.58
CA ALA A 33 -17.72 -19.40 2.78
C ALA A 33 -17.77 -18.13 3.63
N VAL A 34 -16.69 -17.86 4.38
CA VAL A 34 -16.46 -16.57 5.05
C VAL A 34 -15.12 -15.97 4.62
N ASN A 35 -15.02 -14.65 4.58
CA ASN A 35 -13.80 -13.93 4.25
C ASN A 35 -13.00 -13.62 5.50
N LEU A 36 -11.73 -14.02 5.54
CA LEU A 36 -10.79 -13.76 6.64
C LEU A 36 -10.01 -12.46 6.37
N GLY A 37 -10.74 -11.35 6.19
CA GLY A 37 -10.18 -10.01 5.95
C GLY A 37 -9.35 -9.51 7.14
N ASN A 38 -8.47 -8.53 6.90
CA ASN A 38 -7.51 -8.01 7.87
C ASN A 38 -6.51 -9.04 8.46
N TRP A 39 -6.49 -10.31 8.02
CA TRP A 39 -5.53 -11.30 8.53
C TRP A 39 -4.16 -11.21 7.86
N LEU A 40 -4.03 -11.68 6.61
CA LEU A 40 -2.76 -11.69 5.85
C LEU A 40 -2.58 -10.46 4.95
N VAL A 41 -3.58 -9.58 4.92
CA VAL A 41 -3.51 -8.22 4.38
C VAL A 41 -4.16 -7.31 5.41
N THR A 42 -3.39 -6.39 5.98
CA THR A 42 -3.89 -5.51 7.05
C THR A 42 -4.86 -4.45 6.52
N GLU A 43 -5.98 -4.28 7.22
CA GLU A 43 -7.02 -3.27 6.96
C GLU A 43 -7.35 -2.53 8.27
N GLY A 44 -6.91 -1.28 8.37
CA GLY A 44 -6.99 -0.50 9.59
C GLY A 44 -8.41 -0.23 10.07
N TRP A 45 -9.39 -0.13 9.17
CA TRP A 45 -10.79 0.06 9.56
C TRP A 45 -11.35 -1.12 10.38
N MET A 46 -10.81 -2.35 10.21
CA MET A 46 -11.22 -3.53 10.96
C MET A 46 -10.56 -3.61 12.35
N LYS A 47 -9.32 -3.11 12.50
CA LYS A 47 -8.62 -3.08 13.79
C LYS A 47 -7.74 -1.82 13.92
N PRO A 48 -8.34 -0.64 14.14
CA PRO A 48 -7.61 0.63 14.14
C PRO A 48 -6.52 0.71 15.21
N SER A 49 -6.75 0.04 16.35
CA SER A 49 -5.83 0.05 17.49
C SER A 49 -4.44 -0.50 17.18
N ARG A 50 -4.26 -1.26 16.10
CA ARG A 50 -2.93 -1.74 15.67
C ARG A 50 -1.99 -0.60 15.29
N PHE A 51 -2.52 0.58 14.95
CA PHE A 51 -1.74 1.76 14.60
C PHE A 51 -1.42 2.64 15.82
N ASP A 52 -1.95 2.35 17.00
CA ASP A 52 -1.85 3.23 18.19
C ASP A 52 -0.41 3.39 18.71
N GLY A 53 0.44 2.39 18.50
CA GLY A 53 1.84 2.44 18.89
C GLY A 53 2.75 3.23 17.95
N ILE A 54 2.23 3.75 16.83
CA ILE A 54 3.02 4.52 15.86
C ILE A 54 3.05 6.00 16.27
N ILE A 55 4.25 6.55 16.45
CA ILE A 55 4.44 7.98 16.72
C ILE A 55 3.96 8.78 15.50
N ASN A 56 3.15 9.83 15.71
CA ASN A 56 2.50 10.56 14.61
C ASN A 56 1.73 9.61 13.66
N LYS A 57 0.94 8.66 14.20
CA LYS A 57 0.08 7.74 13.43
C LYS A 57 -0.96 8.42 12.52
N ASP A 58 -1.17 9.71 12.71
CA ASP A 58 -2.00 10.56 11.87
C ASP A 58 -1.24 11.15 10.66
N LEU A 59 0.08 10.90 10.57
CA LEU A 59 0.96 11.25 9.46
C LEU A 59 1.64 9.99 8.88
N LEU A 60 0.84 9.01 8.45
CA LEU A 60 1.34 7.82 7.75
C LEU A 60 1.48 8.10 6.25
N ASP A 61 2.18 7.22 5.51
CA ASP A 61 2.25 7.34 4.04
C ASP A 61 0.85 7.45 3.43
N GLY A 62 0.72 8.39 2.49
CA GLY A 62 -0.53 8.66 1.80
C GLY A 62 -1.51 9.55 2.55
N THR A 63 -1.19 9.95 3.79
CA THR A 63 -1.97 10.98 4.47
C THR A 63 -2.02 12.23 3.58
N GLN A 64 -3.23 12.64 3.25
CA GLN A 64 -3.51 13.84 2.49
C GLN A 64 -3.63 15.02 3.44
N VAL A 65 -2.84 16.05 3.19
CA VAL A 65 -2.72 17.22 4.04
C VAL A 65 -2.81 18.50 3.22
N GLN A 66 -3.36 19.53 3.84
CA GLN A 66 -3.46 20.88 3.29
C GLN A 66 -2.85 21.85 4.31
N PHE A 67 -2.19 22.90 3.81
CA PHE A 67 -1.44 23.82 4.66
C PHE A 67 -1.87 25.26 4.42
N LEU A 68 -2.50 25.89 5.42
CA LEU A 68 -2.89 27.30 5.40
C LEU A 68 -1.78 28.14 6.04
N SER A 69 -1.19 29.08 5.31
CA SER A 69 -0.25 30.04 5.90
C SER A 69 -0.94 30.85 7.00
N ALA A 70 -0.36 30.85 8.20
CA ALA A 70 -0.91 31.61 9.32
C ALA A 70 -0.88 33.12 9.04
N LYS A 71 0.19 33.60 8.40
CA LYS A 71 0.39 35.02 8.06
C LYS A 71 -0.47 35.47 6.89
N LEU A 72 -0.44 34.75 5.78
CA LEU A 72 -1.13 35.17 4.55
C LEU A 72 -2.61 34.80 4.53
N LYS A 73 -3.03 33.85 5.36
CA LYS A 73 -4.38 33.24 5.32
C LYS A 73 -4.70 32.68 3.93
N LYS A 74 -3.70 32.07 3.29
CA LYS A 74 -3.77 31.41 1.98
C LYS A 74 -3.17 30.02 2.04
N TYR A 75 -3.71 29.08 1.27
CA TYR A 75 -3.22 27.72 1.18
C TYR A 75 -1.96 27.64 0.32
N LEU A 76 -1.04 26.76 0.74
CA LEU A 76 0.05 26.30 -0.10
C LEU A 76 -0.53 25.57 -1.32
N CYS A 77 0.06 25.84 -2.48
CA CYS A 77 -0.39 25.35 -3.78
C CYS A 77 0.83 24.93 -4.60
N ALA A 78 0.81 23.72 -5.14
CA ALA A 78 1.71 23.34 -6.22
C ALA A 78 1.10 23.84 -7.54
N GLU A 79 1.64 24.91 -8.11
CA GLU A 79 1.08 25.48 -9.34
C GLU A 79 1.05 24.44 -10.47
N ASN A 80 -0.01 24.44 -11.26
CA ASN A 80 -0.34 23.42 -12.27
C ASN A 80 -0.42 21.97 -11.73
N GLY A 81 -0.53 21.79 -10.42
CA GLY A 81 -0.51 20.47 -9.76
C GLY A 81 0.90 19.88 -9.58
N GLY A 82 1.95 20.57 -10.02
CA GLY A 82 3.34 20.09 -10.04
C GLY A 82 4.05 20.43 -11.35
N GLY A 83 5.38 20.38 -11.32
CA GLY A 83 6.27 20.68 -12.44
C GLY A 83 6.82 22.10 -12.40
N THR A 84 6.53 22.83 -11.33
CA THR A 84 6.90 24.23 -11.16
C THR A 84 6.93 24.63 -9.68
N VAL A 85 6.83 25.91 -9.39
CA VAL A 85 6.89 26.53 -8.06
C VAL A 85 5.76 26.08 -7.13
N VAL A 86 6.07 26.10 -5.83
CA VAL A 86 5.08 26.02 -4.75
C VAL A 86 4.90 27.41 -4.16
N VAL A 87 3.65 27.86 -4.04
CA VAL A 87 3.27 29.22 -3.63
C VAL A 87 2.18 29.19 -2.56
N ALA A 88 1.80 30.36 -2.02
CA ALA A 88 0.81 30.49 -0.95
C ALA A 88 -0.28 31.52 -1.31
N ASN A 89 -1.07 31.27 -2.36
CA ASN A 89 -2.00 32.25 -2.94
C ASN A 89 -3.48 31.80 -2.96
N ARG A 90 -3.79 30.57 -2.56
CA ARG A 90 -5.15 30.03 -2.74
C ARG A 90 -6.06 30.36 -1.57
N PRO A 91 -7.27 30.89 -1.80
CA PRO A 91 -8.21 31.20 -0.72
C PRO A 91 -8.91 29.94 -0.17
N SER A 92 -8.99 28.88 -0.98
CA SER A 92 -9.63 27.61 -0.64
C SER A 92 -8.80 26.46 -1.23
N PRO A 93 -8.76 25.29 -0.57
CA PRO A 93 -7.99 24.16 -1.06
C PRO A 93 -8.82 23.24 -1.96
N SER A 94 -8.15 22.58 -2.88
CA SER A 94 -8.62 21.54 -3.77
C SER A 94 -7.45 20.58 -4.06
N ASP A 95 -7.39 20.00 -5.25
CA ASP A 95 -6.39 19.01 -5.66
C ASP A 95 -4.95 19.53 -5.65
N TRP A 96 -4.70 20.79 -6.02
CA TRP A 96 -3.34 21.35 -6.12
C TRP A 96 -2.77 21.84 -4.79
N GLU A 97 -3.66 22.06 -3.82
CA GLU A 97 -3.34 22.46 -2.46
C GLU A 97 -3.26 21.25 -1.50
N THR A 98 -3.55 20.05 -2.02
CA THR A 98 -3.53 18.80 -1.27
C THR A 98 -2.25 18.02 -1.56
N PHE A 99 -1.44 17.86 -0.53
CA PHE A 99 -0.17 17.14 -0.57
C PHE A 99 -0.33 15.76 0.06
N ARG A 100 0.40 14.76 -0.46
CA ARG A 100 0.47 13.41 0.12
C ARG A 100 1.79 13.23 0.85
N LEU A 101 1.74 12.73 2.07
CA LEU A 101 2.94 12.46 2.84
C LEU A 101 3.59 11.15 2.38
N TRP A 102 4.89 11.19 2.16
CA TRP A 102 5.75 10.02 2.11
C TRP A 102 6.59 10.02 3.37
N ARG A 103 6.37 9.04 4.24
CA ARG A 103 7.00 9.00 5.56
C ARG A 103 8.40 8.42 5.45
N VAL A 104 9.39 9.20 5.86
CA VAL A 104 10.81 8.81 5.89
C VAL A 104 11.20 8.37 7.31
N SER A 105 10.73 9.09 8.32
CA SER A 105 10.94 8.78 9.74
C SER A 105 9.74 9.24 10.57
N GLU A 106 9.88 9.27 11.90
CA GLU A 106 8.81 9.75 12.79
C GLU A 106 8.46 11.24 12.60
N SER A 107 9.41 12.05 12.14
CA SER A 107 9.26 13.49 11.92
C SER A 107 9.61 13.94 10.50
N CYS A 108 10.31 13.13 9.70
CA CYS A 108 10.72 13.51 8.35
C CYS A 108 9.80 12.93 7.28
N PHE A 109 9.43 13.78 6.32
CA PHE A 109 8.49 13.47 5.25
C PHE A 109 8.91 14.10 3.92
N ASN A 110 8.58 13.43 2.82
CA ASN A 110 8.49 14.08 1.52
C ASN A 110 7.03 14.46 1.24
N LEU A 111 6.80 15.53 0.50
CA LEU A 111 5.47 15.98 0.10
C LEU A 111 5.27 15.72 -1.39
N ARG A 112 4.38 14.78 -1.74
CA ARG A 112 4.05 14.45 -3.14
C ARG A 112 2.82 15.23 -3.59
N VAL A 113 2.93 15.91 -4.74
CA VAL A 113 1.87 16.78 -5.29
C VAL A 113 0.97 16.03 -6.29
N PHE A 114 -0.04 16.71 -6.83
CA PHE A 114 -1.04 16.14 -7.74
C PHE A 114 -0.43 15.44 -8.97
N ASN A 115 0.55 16.07 -9.61
CA ASN A 115 1.29 15.52 -10.75
C ASN A 115 2.41 14.56 -10.31
N LYS A 116 2.31 13.97 -9.11
CA LYS A 116 3.20 12.91 -8.59
C LYS A 116 4.65 13.31 -8.32
N GLN A 117 5.01 14.57 -8.54
CA GLN A 117 6.32 15.11 -8.20
C GLN A 117 6.45 15.43 -6.71
N PHE A 118 7.67 15.65 -6.24
CA PHE A 118 8.01 15.96 -4.87
C PHE A 118 8.37 17.43 -4.70
N VAL A 119 7.82 18.03 -3.65
CA VAL A 119 8.22 19.36 -3.18
C VAL A 119 9.67 19.29 -2.70
N GLY A 120 10.49 20.24 -3.12
CA GLY A 120 11.89 20.36 -2.75
C GLY A 120 12.44 21.77 -2.90
N LEU A 121 13.70 21.94 -2.52
CA LEU A 121 14.40 23.22 -2.61
C LEU A 121 14.87 23.49 -4.04
N GLY A 122 14.48 24.64 -4.60
CA GLY A 122 14.95 25.15 -5.88
C GLY A 122 15.82 26.40 -5.74
N SER A 123 16.40 26.86 -6.85
CA SER A 123 17.26 28.06 -6.88
C SER A 123 16.52 29.37 -6.63
N GLN A 124 15.21 29.41 -6.90
CA GLN A 124 14.36 30.60 -6.77
C GLN A 124 13.26 30.45 -5.71
N GLY A 125 13.36 29.42 -4.85
CA GLY A 125 12.34 29.09 -3.85
C GLY A 125 11.96 27.62 -3.86
N VAL A 126 10.87 27.29 -3.19
CA VAL A 126 10.34 25.92 -3.12
C VAL A 126 9.60 25.57 -4.41
N GLN A 127 9.83 24.37 -4.92
CA GLN A 127 9.28 23.88 -6.18
C GLN A 127 8.91 22.40 -6.08
N ALA A 128 8.02 21.92 -6.95
CA ALA A 128 7.59 20.52 -7.00
C ALA A 128 7.91 19.91 -8.37
N VAL A 129 9.19 19.64 -8.63
CA VAL A 129 9.68 19.23 -9.97
C VAL A 129 10.29 17.83 -10.02
N SER A 130 10.68 17.26 -8.88
CA SER A 130 11.40 15.99 -8.87
C SER A 130 10.45 14.80 -8.90
N ASP A 131 10.75 13.77 -9.69
CA ASP A 131 10.00 12.50 -9.68
C ASP A 131 10.47 11.54 -8.58
N THR A 132 11.63 11.81 -7.97
CA THR A 132 12.22 11.01 -6.89
C THR A 132 12.71 11.91 -5.76
N PRO A 133 12.39 11.61 -4.49
CA PRO A 133 12.83 12.45 -3.39
C PRO A 133 14.28 12.16 -3.01
N THR A 134 15.00 13.21 -2.64
CA THR A 134 16.33 13.19 -2.01
C THR A 134 16.31 14.04 -0.73
N ASP A 135 17.48 14.42 -0.22
CA ASP A 135 17.59 15.31 0.94
C ASP A 135 16.95 16.68 0.67
N THR A 136 16.92 17.17 -0.58
CA THR A 136 16.29 18.46 -0.91
C THR A 136 14.76 18.43 -0.89
N GLU A 137 14.16 17.24 -0.98
CA GLU A 137 12.70 17.02 -0.93
C GLU A 137 12.23 16.53 0.45
N THR A 138 13.15 16.41 1.42
CA THR A 138 12.86 15.89 2.75
C THR A 138 12.74 17.03 3.76
N PHE A 139 11.60 17.07 4.46
CA PHE A 139 11.28 18.07 5.46
C PHE A 139 10.96 17.42 6.79
N GLU A 140 11.51 17.96 7.88
CA GLU A 140 11.03 17.68 9.22
C GLU A 140 9.76 18.49 9.47
N ILE A 141 8.64 17.82 9.73
CA ILE A 141 7.39 18.45 10.15
C ILE A 141 7.44 18.62 11.67
N VAL A 142 7.69 19.85 12.11
CA VAL A 142 7.68 20.23 13.53
C VAL A 142 6.28 20.70 13.89
N ARG A 143 5.66 20.06 14.89
CA ARG A 143 4.34 20.42 15.42
C ARG A 143 4.48 21.26 16.69
N LYS A 144 3.58 22.22 16.91
CA LYS A 144 3.50 22.93 18.19
C LYS A 144 2.95 21.99 19.27
N ASP A 145 3.56 22.02 20.46
CA ASP A 145 3.29 21.04 21.53
C ASP A 145 1.83 21.04 22.02
N ASP A 146 1.22 22.22 22.13
CA ASP A 146 -0.17 22.45 22.59
C ASP A 146 -1.18 22.60 21.44
N ASP A 147 -0.72 22.63 20.18
CA ASP A 147 -1.57 22.65 18.98
C ASP A 147 -0.89 21.90 17.83
N ARG A 148 -1.16 20.59 17.73
CA ARG A 148 -0.52 19.70 16.75
C ARG A 148 -0.86 20.02 15.29
N ASN A 149 -1.89 20.83 15.04
CA ASN A 149 -2.23 21.28 13.69
C ASN A 149 -1.40 22.50 13.26
N ARG A 150 -0.79 23.21 14.20
CA ARG A 150 0.17 24.27 13.89
C ARG A 150 1.54 23.65 13.63
N VAL A 151 2.02 23.79 12.41
CA VAL A 151 3.25 23.14 11.94
C VAL A 151 4.23 24.10 11.30
N ARG A 152 5.49 23.68 11.29
CA ARG A 152 6.59 24.28 10.53
C ARG A 152 7.35 23.18 9.80
N PHE A 153 7.96 23.52 8.67
CA PHE A 153 8.76 22.58 7.89
C PHE A 153 10.20 23.00 7.95
N LYS A 154 11.05 22.18 8.57
CA LYS A 154 12.50 22.40 8.53
C LYS A 154 13.08 21.64 7.35
N ALA A 155 13.77 22.35 6.47
CA ALA A 155 14.41 21.76 5.30
C ALA A 155 15.80 21.21 5.64
N SER A 156 16.41 20.49 4.69
CA SER A 156 17.76 19.91 4.83
C SER A 156 18.88 20.93 5.03
N ASN A 157 18.68 22.19 4.66
CA ASN A 157 19.60 23.29 4.98
C ASN A 157 19.50 23.78 6.44
N GLY A 158 18.63 23.17 7.26
CA GLY A 158 18.43 23.48 8.67
C GLY A 158 17.49 24.66 8.94
N LEU A 159 16.99 25.32 7.90
CA LEU A 159 16.12 26.49 7.99
C LEU A 159 14.65 26.10 7.74
N PHE A 160 13.74 26.93 8.23
CA PHE A 160 12.31 26.72 8.06
C PHE A 160 11.81 27.28 6.72
N LEU A 161 10.80 26.60 6.16
CA LEU A 161 10.01 27.15 5.08
C LEU A 161 9.29 28.41 5.55
N GLN A 162 9.17 29.41 4.68
CA GLN A 162 8.37 30.60 4.92
C GLN A 162 7.61 31.04 3.68
N ALA A 163 6.34 31.42 3.88
CA ALA A 163 5.54 32.09 2.86
C ALA A 163 5.80 33.61 2.94
N GLN A 164 6.78 34.08 2.17
CA GLN A 164 7.19 35.49 2.17
C GLN A 164 6.10 36.39 1.57
N SER A 165 5.52 35.94 0.46
CA SER A 165 4.40 36.57 -0.24
C SER A 165 3.50 35.49 -0.85
N GLU A 166 2.37 35.89 -1.43
CA GLU A 166 1.47 34.93 -2.09
C GLU A 166 2.16 34.15 -3.22
N THR A 167 3.22 34.69 -3.82
CA THR A 167 3.92 34.11 -4.98
C THR A 167 5.29 33.55 -4.65
N LEU A 168 5.75 33.63 -3.39
CA LEU A 168 7.10 33.22 -3.02
C LEU A 168 7.12 32.48 -1.69
N VAL A 169 7.49 31.20 -1.77
CA VAL A 169 7.81 30.35 -0.62
C VAL A 169 9.28 29.96 -0.72
N THR A 170 10.02 30.13 0.37
CA THR A 170 11.46 29.85 0.47
C THR A 170 11.74 28.99 1.69
N ALA A 171 12.98 28.51 1.84
CA ALA A 171 13.45 27.75 3.01
C ALA A 171 14.69 28.41 3.62
N ASP A 172 14.53 29.63 4.11
CA ASP A 172 15.60 30.50 4.59
C ASP A 172 15.27 31.20 5.92
N TYR A 173 14.22 30.76 6.61
CA TYR A 173 13.78 31.38 7.86
C TYR A 173 14.42 30.72 9.10
N ALA A 174 15.03 31.52 9.96
CA ALA A 174 15.80 31.03 11.11
C ALA A 174 15.14 31.30 12.49
N GLU A 175 14.15 32.18 12.56
CA GLU A 175 13.49 32.55 13.83
C GLU A 175 12.51 31.44 14.29
N SER A 176 11.95 31.56 15.50
CA SER A 176 11.15 30.49 16.11
C SER A 176 9.93 31.00 16.88
N SER A 177 9.13 31.85 16.24
CA SER A 177 7.84 32.26 16.78
C SER A 177 6.74 31.28 16.33
N TRP A 178 5.66 31.22 17.12
CA TRP A 178 4.43 30.51 16.78
C TRP A 178 3.27 31.50 16.72
N ASP A 179 3.52 32.71 16.25
CA ASP A 179 2.54 33.77 16.19
C ASP A 179 1.89 33.75 14.80
N ASP A 180 0.71 34.34 14.66
CA ASP A 180 0.01 34.36 13.36
C ASP A 180 0.71 35.26 12.34
N SER A 181 1.61 36.14 12.77
CA SER A 181 2.44 36.98 11.89
C SER A 181 3.71 36.28 11.37
N ASP A 182 4.08 35.13 11.95
CA ASP A 182 5.28 34.40 11.54
C ASP A 182 5.04 33.71 10.17
N PRO A 183 5.83 34.02 9.13
CA PRO A 183 5.61 33.50 7.78
C PRO A 183 5.93 32.00 7.65
N SER A 184 6.59 31.40 8.63
CA SER A 184 6.99 29.98 8.63
C SER A 184 5.96 29.03 9.24
N VAL A 185 4.88 29.59 9.78
CA VAL A 185 3.82 28.81 10.41
C VAL A 185 2.73 28.47 9.39
N PHE A 186 2.36 27.20 9.37
CA PHE A 186 1.21 26.69 8.64
C PHE A 186 0.21 26.01 9.57
N ILE A 187 -1.07 26.18 9.31
CA ILE A 187 -2.16 25.41 9.92
C ILE A 187 -2.41 24.23 8.99
N MET A 188 -2.10 23.02 9.46
CA MET A 188 -2.29 21.77 8.76
C MET A 188 -3.68 21.21 8.98
N THR A 189 -4.34 20.83 7.90
CA THR A 189 -5.58 20.04 7.91
C THR A 189 -5.28 18.67 7.33
N ILE A 190 -5.61 17.61 8.06
CA ILE A 190 -5.60 16.24 7.54
C ILE A 190 -6.93 15.99 6.85
N VAL A 191 -6.88 15.67 5.56
CA VAL A 191 -8.06 15.45 4.70
C VAL A 191 -8.45 13.98 4.68
N ASN A 192 -7.46 13.10 4.55
CA ASN A 192 -7.65 11.66 4.49
C ASN A 192 -6.36 10.95 4.96
N THR A 193 -6.51 9.72 5.47
CA THR A 193 -5.39 8.88 5.90
C THR A 193 -5.61 7.47 5.38
N LEU A 194 -4.52 6.83 4.90
CA LEU A 194 -4.51 5.42 4.58
C LEU A 194 -4.07 4.61 5.80
N GLN A 195 -4.70 3.46 6.04
CA GLN A 195 -4.35 2.56 7.13
C GLN A 195 -4.33 1.11 6.64
N GLY A 196 -3.27 0.72 5.93
CA GLY A 196 -3.09 -0.64 5.43
C GLY A 196 -1.72 -1.20 5.78
N GLU A 197 -1.37 -2.30 5.12
CA GLU A 197 -0.12 -3.01 5.41
C GLU A 197 1.13 -2.17 5.11
N PHE A 198 1.09 -1.33 4.06
CA PHE A 198 2.19 -0.40 3.78
C PHE A 198 2.39 0.58 4.94
N GLN A 199 1.31 1.22 5.41
CA GLN A 199 1.38 2.25 6.45
C GLN A 199 1.76 1.68 7.81
N ILE A 200 1.24 0.51 8.21
CA ILE A 200 1.58 -0.08 9.50
C ILE A 200 3.05 -0.52 9.52
N THR A 201 3.53 -1.15 8.46
CA THR A 201 4.90 -1.66 8.41
C THR A 201 5.93 -0.53 8.28
N ASN A 202 5.67 0.49 7.46
CA ASN A 202 6.55 1.66 7.41
C ASN A 202 6.47 2.49 8.69
N GLY A 203 5.28 2.63 9.27
CA GLY A 203 5.05 3.42 10.48
C GLY A 203 5.76 2.87 11.72
N TYR A 204 5.77 1.55 11.91
CA TYR A 204 6.55 0.91 12.98
C TYR A 204 8.04 0.81 12.66
N GLY A 205 8.41 0.88 11.38
CA GLY A 205 9.79 0.76 10.93
C GLY A 205 10.30 -0.69 10.93
N PRO A 206 11.50 -0.93 10.36
CA PRO A 206 12.01 -2.26 10.07
C PRO A 206 12.26 -3.13 11.31
N ASP A 207 12.48 -2.52 12.47
CA ASP A 207 12.82 -3.23 13.71
C ASP A 207 11.58 -3.75 14.44
N LYS A 208 10.48 -2.97 14.46
CA LYS A 208 9.26 -3.31 15.21
C LYS A 208 8.19 -3.96 14.33
N ALA A 209 8.10 -3.59 13.06
CA ALA A 209 7.07 -4.09 12.16
C ALA A 209 7.01 -5.62 12.05
N PRO A 210 8.14 -6.37 11.97
CA PRO A 210 8.10 -7.82 11.88
C PRO A 210 7.37 -8.47 13.07
N GLN A 211 7.68 -8.05 14.31
CA GLN A 211 7.04 -8.58 15.51
C GLN A 211 5.54 -8.22 15.54
N VAL A 212 5.19 -6.96 15.24
CA VAL A 212 3.79 -6.50 15.20
C VAL A 212 2.94 -7.30 14.21
N MET A 213 3.52 -7.67 13.06
CA MET A 213 2.83 -8.46 12.05
C MET A 213 2.76 -9.93 12.43
N GLN A 214 3.85 -10.51 12.96
CA GLN A 214 3.87 -11.89 13.43
C GLN A 214 2.87 -12.14 14.57
N ASP A 215 2.83 -11.24 15.57
CA ASP A 215 1.88 -11.34 16.68
C ASP A 215 0.44 -11.34 16.19
N HIS A 216 0.14 -10.50 15.19
CA HIS A 216 -1.19 -10.47 14.60
C HIS A 216 -1.53 -11.71 13.80
N TRP A 217 -0.63 -12.18 12.92
CA TRP A 217 -0.89 -13.40 12.17
C TRP A 217 -1.12 -14.61 13.08
N ASN A 218 -0.45 -14.64 14.24
CA ASN A 218 -0.56 -15.72 15.23
C ASN A 218 -1.77 -15.61 16.18
N SER A 219 -2.44 -14.46 16.26
CA SER A 219 -3.52 -14.23 17.24
C SER A 219 -4.84 -13.75 16.65
N TYR A 220 -4.85 -13.28 15.41
CA TYR A 220 -6.05 -12.72 14.79
C TYR A 220 -6.98 -13.80 14.22
N ILE A 221 -6.40 -14.81 13.57
CA ILE A 221 -7.09 -16.05 13.20
C ILE A 221 -6.24 -17.20 13.71
N THR A 222 -6.91 -18.14 14.37
CA THR A 222 -6.31 -19.29 15.06
C THR A 222 -6.97 -20.59 14.60
N GLU A 223 -6.47 -21.72 15.08
CA GLU A 223 -7.08 -23.01 14.80
C GLU A 223 -8.52 -23.09 15.35
N GLU A 224 -8.75 -22.48 16.53
CA GLU A 224 -10.03 -22.43 17.19
C GLU A 224 -11.11 -21.76 16.33
N ASP A 225 -10.73 -20.76 15.53
CA ASP A 225 -11.64 -20.11 14.58
C ASP A 225 -12.08 -21.08 13.47
N PHE A 226 -11.17 -21.89 12.93
CA PHE A 226 -11.52 -22.92 11.93
C PHE A 226 -12.43 -24.01 12.52
N ASN A 227 -12.14 -24.46 13.73
CA ASN A 227 -13.00 -25.38 14.46
C ASN A 227 -14.42 -24.78 14.63
N PHE A 228 -14.49 -23.54 15.11
CA PHE A 228 -15.76 -22.82 15.30
C PHE A 228 -16.54 -22.70 13.99
N MET A 229 -15.89 -22.26 12.91
CA MET A 229 -16.52 -22.09 11.60
C MET A 229 -17.10 -23.42 11.07
N SER A 230 -16.30 -24.49 11.13
CA SER A 230 -16.72 -25.82 10.70
C SER A 230 -17.87 -26.38 11.55
N ALA A 231 -17.78 -26.27 12.88
CA ALA A 231 -18.84 -26.68 13.80
C ALA A 231 -20.16 -25.94 13.58
N ASN A 232 -20.11 -24.72 13.02
CA ASN A 232 -21.29 -23.92 12.64
C ASN A 232 -21.70 -24.09 11.16
N GLY A 233 -21.15 -25.09 10.47
CA GLY A 233 -21.58 -25.48 9.13
C GLY A 233 -21.03 -24.62 7.99
N LEU A 234 -19.99 -23.82 8.22
CA LEU A 234 -19.21 -23.22 7.13
C LEU A 234 -18.31 -24.29 6.51
N SER A 235 -18.21 -24.28 5.18
CA SER A 235 -17.48 -25.27 4.41
C SER A 235 -16.27 -24.70 3.66
N ALA A 236 -16.06 -23.38 3.71
CA ALA A 236 -14.91 -22.74 3.10
C ALA A 236 -14.49 -21.44 3.80
N VAL A 237 -13.24 -21.04 3.55
CA VAL A 237 -12.72 -19.71 3.88
C VAL A 237 -12.14 -19.05 2.63
N ARG A 238 -12.26 -17.73 2.54
CA ARG A 238 -11.50 -16.89 1.59
C ARG A 238 -10.40 -16.16 2.35
N ILE A 239 -9.17 -16.26 1.89
CA ILE A 239 -7.99 -15.69 2.52
C ILE A 239 -7.36 -14.67 1.57
N PRO A 240 -7.53 -13.36 1.83
CA PRO A 240 -6.81 -12.30 1.13
C PRO A 240 -5.30 -12.40 1.38
N VAL A 241 -4.50 -12.35 0.33
CA VAL A 241 -3.03 -12.27 0.39
C VAL A 241 -2.52 -11.14 -0.50
N GLY A 242 -1.42 -10.52 -0.10
CA GLY A 242 -0.74 -9.53 -0.92
C GLY A 242 0.41 -10.10 -1.72
N TRP A 243 0.77 -9.45 -2.82
CA TRP A 243 1.84 -9.88 -3.75
C TRP A 243 3.17 -10.16 -3.05
N TRP A 244 3.46 -9.47 -1.94
CA TRP A 244 4.69 -9.62 -1.16
C TRP A 244 4.87 -11.03 -0.60
N ILE A 245 3.80 -11.81 -0.44
CA ILE A 245 3.89 -13.23 0.00
C ILE A 245 4.74 -14.09 -0.93
N ALA A 246 4.82 -13.74 -2.22
CA ALA A 246 5.63 -14.45 -3.21
C ALA A 246 7.15 -14.23 -3.03
N GLN A 247 7.53 -13.29 -2.16
CA GLN A 247 8.92 -12.93 -1.86
C GLN A 247 9.29 -13.24 -0.41
N ASP A 248 8.47 -14.03 0.29
CA ASP A 248 8.81 -14.53 1.62
C ASP A 248 10.10 -15.36 1.61
N PRO A 249 10.91 -15.32 2.69
CA PRO A 249 10.69 -14.59 3.95
C PRO A 249 11.20 -13.14 3.92
N THR A 250 11.68 -12.64 2.79
CA THR A 250 12.35 -11.33 2.68
C THR A 250 11.70 -10.46 1.60
N PRO A 251 10.42 -10.07 1.75
CA PRO A 251 9.77 -9.19 0.80
C PRO A 251 10.43 -7.80 0.76
N PRO A 252 10.22 -7.03 -0.32
CA PRO A 252 10.70 -5.66 -0.40
C PRO A 252 10.11 -4.80 0.71
N LYS A 253 10.93 -3.94 1.30
CA LYS A 253 10.48 -3.00 2.33
C LYS A 253 9.40 -2.05 1.77
N PRO A 254 8.43 -1.60 2.59
CA PRO A 254 8.35 -1.82 4.04
C PRO A 254 7.68 -3.16 4.42
N PHE A 255 7.15 -3.93 3.47
CA PHE A 255 6.51 -5.20 3.75
C PHE A 255 7.43 -6.14 4.53
N VAL A 256 6.82 -6.99 5.36
CA VAL A 256 7.52 -7.92 6.25
C VAL A 256 7.12 -9.35 5.91
N GLY A 257 8.07 -10.28 6.04
CA GLY A 257 7.84 -11.67 5.67
C GLY A 257 7.25 -12.50 6.80
N GLY A 258 6.66 -13.64 6.43
CA GLY A 258 6.10 -14.63 7.38
C GLY A 258 4.62 -14.97 7.16
N SER A 259 3.93 -14.22 6.29
CA SER A 259 2.53 -14.50 5.95
C SER A 259 2.33 -15.84 5.23
N SER A 260 3.36 -16.35 4.54
CA SER A 260 3.33 -17.71 3.95
C SER A 260 3.22 -18.82 4.99
N ILE A 261 3.84 -18.69 6.17
CA ILE A 261 3.73 -19.66 7.27
C ILE A 261 2.31 -19.62 7.85
N ALA A 262 1.74 -18.43 8.03
CA ALA A 262 0.37 -18.28 8.50
C ALA A 262 -0.64 -18.87 7.50
N LEU A 263 -0.39 -18.70 6.19
CA LEU A 263 -1.19 -19.33 5.14
C LEU A 263 -1.10 -20.86 5.19
N ASP A 264 0.11 -21.43 5.41
CA ASP A 264 0.29 -22.89 5.55
C ASP A 264 -0.49 -23.43 6.76
N ASN A 265 -0.48 -22.73 7.90
CA ASN A 265 -1.30 -23.08 9.06
C ASN A 265 -2.80 -23.12 8.71
N ALA A 266 -3.28 -22.14 7.93
CA ALA A 266 -4.67 -22.13 7.46
C ALA A 266 -5.01 -23.38 6.64
N PHE A 267 -4.10 -23.88 5.80
CA PHE A 267 -4.30 -25.12 5.06
C PHE A 267 -4.35 -26.34 5.98
N THR A 268 -3.46 -26.42 6.97
CA THR A 268 -3.48 -27.48 7.99
C THR A 268 -4.81 -27.50 8.76
N TRP A 269 -5.29 -26.34 9.21
CA TRP A 269 -6.56 -26.24 9.93
C TRP A 269 -7.76 -26.53 9.02
N ALA A 270 -7.75 -26.02 7.78
CA ALA A 270 -8.80 -26.29 6.82
C ALA A 270 -8.94 -27.79 6.54
N GLU A 271 -7.83 -28.50 6.36
CA GLU A 271 -7.83 -29.96 6.20
C GLU A 271 -8.43 -30.66 7.43
N LYS A 272 -7.94 -30.31 8.63
CA LYS A 272 -8.41 -30.91 9.89
C LYS A 272 -9.92 -30.77 10.08
N TYR A 273 -10.48 -29.63 9.71
CA TYR A 273 -11.91 -29.32 9.90
C TYR A 273 -12.76 -29.48 8.64
N GLY A 274 -12.22 -30.10 7.58
CA GLY A 274 -12.96 -30.39 6.35
C GLY A 274 -13.38 -29.15 5.54
N MET A 275 -12.71 -28.01 5.73
CA MET A 275 -12.99 -26.75 5.04
C MET A 275 -12.17 -26.63 3.76
N LYS A 276 -12.71 -25.90 2.77
CA LYS A 276 -11.98 -25.50 1.55
C LYS A 276 -11.37 -24.11 1.71
N VAL A 277 -10.33 -23.80 0.95
CA VAL A 277 -9.63 -22.51 1.01
C VAL A 277 -9.64 -21.85 -0.37
N ILE A 278 -10.13 -20.61 -0.43
CA ILE A 278 -10.03 -19.74 -1.59
C ILE A 278 -8.89 -18.76 -1.30
N VAL A 279 -7.78 -18.88 -2.02
CA VAL A 279 -6.68 -17.91 -1.92
C VAL A 279 -7.01 -16.76 -2.86
N ASP A 280 -7.03 -15.55 -2.31
CA ASP A 280 -7.41 -14.35 -3.03
C ASP A 280 -6.20 -13.42 -3.14
N LEU A 281 -5.69 -13.22 -4.35
CA LEU A 281 -4.66 -12.19 -4.56
C LEU A 281 -5.35 -10.83 -4.44
N HIS A 282 -5.32 -10.28 -3.24
CA HIS A 282 -6.09 -9.11 -2.83
C HIS A 282 -5.36 -7.81 -3.13
N ALA A 283 -4.04 -7.84 -3.06
CA ALA A 283 -3.17 -6.69 -3.32
C ALA A 283 -2.17 -7.05 -4.43
N ALA A 284 -2.33 -6.41 -5.59
CA ALA A 284 -1.34 -6.44 -6.66
C ALA A 284 -0.26 -5.38 -6.40
N LYS A 285 0.96 -5.62 -6.89
CA LYS A 285 2.02 -4.62 -6.78
C LYS A 285 1.63 -3.31 -7.44
N ALA A 286 2.03 -2.19 -6.85
CA ALA A 286 1.63 -0.86 -7.28
C ALA A 286 0.13 -0.52 -7.07
N SER A 287 -0.62 -1.40 -6.40
CA SER A 287 -2.02 -1.22 -6.00
C SER A 287 -2.98 -1.02 -7.18
N GLN A 288 -3.87 -1.97 -7.39
CA GLN A 288 -4.85 -1.94 -8.48
C GLN A 288 -6.04 -1.02 -8.25
N ASN A 289 -6.20 -0.47 -7.03
CA ASN A 289 -7.40 0.31 -6.69
C ASN A 289 -7.17 1.56 -5.84
N ARG A 290 -5.92 1.93 -5.54
CA ARG A 290 -5.52 3.11 -4.74
C ARG A 290 -5.75 2.98 -3.23
N PHE A 291 -6.44 1.95 -2.78
CA PHE A 291 -6.81 1.82 -1.38
C PHE A 291 -5.78 1.03 -0.58
N GLU A 292 -5.79 1.25 0.73
CA GLU A 292 -4.86 0.66 1.67
C GLU A 292 -4.93 -0.88 1.70
N HIS A 293 -6.10 -1.47 1.43
CA HIS A 293 -6.28 -2.92 1.33
C HIS A 293 -5.67 -3.53 0.05
N SER A 294 -5.22 -2.72 -0.92
CA SER A 294 -4.37 -3.19 -2.04
C SER A 294 -2.88 -2.90 -1.83
N GLY A 295 -2.49 -2.49 -0.62
CA GLY A 295 -1.10 -2.15 -0.31
C GLY A 295 -0.64 -0.82 -0.91
N ALA A 296 -1.57 0.08 -1.23
CA ALA A 296 -1.25 1.41 -1.76
C ALA A 296 -0.37 2.20 -0.78
N ARG A 297 0.70 2.82 -1.29
CA ARG A 297 1.54 3.72 -0.50
C ARG A 297 0.85 5.05 -0.23
N ASP A 298 0.35 5.70 -1.29
CA ASP A 298 -0.10 7.10 -1.19
C ASP A 298 -1.43 7.41 -1.90
N GLY A 299 -2.14 6.39 -2.33
CA GLY A 299 -3.45 6.54 -2.95
C GLY A 299 -3.43 7.00 -4.41
N PHE A 300 -2.26 7.02 -5.05
CA PHE A 300 -2.21 7.06 -6.51
C PHE A 300 -2.37 5.65 -7.10
N LEU A 301 -3.04 5.60 -8.26
CA LEU A 301 -3.10 4.37 -9.05
C LEU A 301 -1.79 4.26 -9.82
N GLU A 302 -1.01 3.24 -9.49
CA GLU A 302 0.29 2.96 -10.12
C GLU A 302 0.31 1.57 -10.79
N TRP A 303 -0.66 0.70 -10.47
CA TRP A 303 -0.87 -0.53 -11.22
C TRP A 303 -1.39 -0.23 -12.64
N GLY A 304 -0.90 -0.99 -13.62
CA GLY A 304 -1.21 -0.85 -15.04
C GLY A 304 -0.48 -1.93 -15.85
N ASP A 305 -0.44 -1.79 -17.18
CA ASP A 305 0.05 -2.82 -18.12
C ASP A 305 1.44 -3.38 -17.76
N SER A 306 2.35 -2.52 -17.29
CA SER A 306 3.71 -2.90 -16.87
C SER A 306 3.74 -3.85 -15.65
N ASN A 307 2.67 -3.89 -14.85
CA ASN A 307 2.55 -4.72 -13.65
C ASN A 307 1.80 -6.04 -13.90
N ILE A 308 1.23 -6.25 -15.09
CA ILE A 308 0.47 -7.48 -15.42
C ILE A 308 1.38 -8.71 -15.31
N GLY A 309 2.59 -8.65 -15.89
CA GLY A 309 3.53 -9.77 -15.84
C GLY A 309 3.92 -10.18 -14.42
N GLU A 310 4.15 -9.20 -13.54
CA GLU A 310 4.44 -9.48 -12.13
C GLU A 310 3.23 -10.03 -11.37
N THR A 311 2.03 -9.52 -11.67
CA THR A 311 0.78 -10.04 -11.10
C THR A 311 0.58 -11.51 -11.50
N VAL A 312 0.82 -11.85 -12.77
CA VAL A 312 0.78 -13.23 -13.27
C VAL A 312 1.83 -14.11 -12.60
N ALA A 313 3.06 -13.62 -12.42
CA ALA A 313 4.12 -14.38 -11.74
C ALA A 313 3.75 -14.72 -10.28
N VAL A 314 3.07 -13.80 -9.56
CA VAL A 314 2.55 -14.06 -8.21
C VAL A 314 1.44 -15.12 -8.24
N ILE A 315 0.53 -15.04 -9.21
CA ILE A 315 -0.53 -16.04 -9.42
C ILE A 315 0.08 -17.43 -9.68
N GLU A 316 1.09 -17.51 -10.55
CA GLU A 316 1.80 -18.76 -10.84
C GLU A 316 2.52 -19.31 -9.62
N PHE A 317 3.19 -18.44 -8.85
CA PHE A 317 3.81 -18.81 -7.57
C PHE A 317 2.80 -19.42 -6.61
N LEU A 318 1.67 -18.75 -6.38
CA LEU A 318 0.61 -19.25 -5.51
C LEU A 318 0.09 -20.59 -6.03
N ALA A 319 -0.25 -20.68 -7.31
CA ALA A 319 -0.73 -21.93 -7.90
C ALA A 319 0.27 -23.09 -7.78
N ALA A 320 1.57 -22.84 -7.97
CA ALA A 320 2.62 -23.84 -7.83
C ALA A 320 2.79 -24.30 -6.37
N ARG A 321 2.82 -23.35 -5.42
CA ARG A 321 2.88 -23.64 -3.98
C ARG A 321 1.74 -24.57 -3.56
N LEU A 322 0.53 -24.25 -4.00
CA LEU A 322 -0.68 -25.00 -3.65
C LEU A 322 -0.69 -26.41 -4.26
N LYS A 323 -0.12 -26.60 -5.45
CA LYS A 323 0.05 -27.95 -6.03
C LYS A 323 1.01 -28.82 -5.21
N MET A 324 2.08 -28.24 -4.67
CA MET A 324 3.05 -28.97 -3.85
C MET A 324 2.46 -29.41 -2.50
N THR A 325 1.59 -28.60 -1.90
CA THR A 325 0.87 -28.97 -0.67
C THR A 325 -0.10 -30.14 -0.91
N LEU A 326 -0.64 -30.28 -2.13
CA LEU A 326 -1.65 -31.30 -2.45
C LEU A 326 -1.10 -32.71 -2.74
N THR A 327 0.20 -32.88 -2.99
CA THR A 327 0.78 -34.20 -3.33
C THR A 327 0.99 -35.13 -2.13
N THR A 328 0.92 -34.60 -0.91
CA THR A 328 0.89 -35.37 0.34
C THR A 328 -0.54 -35.61 0.82
N SER A 329 -1.34 -36.43 0.13
CA SER A 329 -2.68 -36.87 0.58
C SER A 329 -3.76 -35.78 0.79
N MET A 330 -3.57 -34.54 0.31
CA MET A 330 -4.50 -33.44 0.64
C MET A 330 -5.52 -33.19 -0.49
N SER A 331 -6.82 -33.21 -0.17
CA SER A 331 -7.91 -32.80 -1.07
C SER A 331 -8.40 -31.37 -0.76
N CYS A 332 -7.48 -30.41 -0.63
CA CYS A 332 -7.84 -29.00 -0.52
C CYS A 332 -8.07 -28.41 -1.92
N HIS A 333 -9.31 -28.03 -2.23
CA HIS A 333 -9.61 -27.38 -3.51
C HIS A 333 -9.29 -25.91 -3.34
N VAL A 334 -8.34 -25.42 -4.13
CA VAL A 334 -7.91 -24.02 -4.07
C VAL A 334 -8.39 -23.29 -5.31
N LEU A 335 -9.28 -22.33 -5.09
CA LEU A 335 -9.69 -21.39 -6.11
C LEU A 335 -8.82 -20.14 -5.95
N LEU A 336 -8.06 -19.81 -6.99
CA LEU A 336 -7.38 -18.53 -7.06
C LEU A 336 -8.33 -17.52 -7.71
N ARG A 337 -8.66 -16.45 -6.99
CA ARG A 337 -9.44 -15.33 -7.54
C ARG A 337 -8.58 -14.07 -7.51
N THR A 338 -8.61 -13.33 -8.61
CA THR A 338 -7.96 -12.03 -8.74
C THR A 338 -9.03 -10.99 -9.02
N TYR A 339 -9.02 -9.90 -8.27
CA TYR A 339 -9.76 -8.69 -8.60
C TYR A 339 -8.75 -7.71 -9.18
N VAL A 340 -8.55 -7.82 -10.50
CA VAL A 340 -7.76 -6.87 -11.29
C VAL A 340 -8.71 -6.07 -12.13
#